data_AF-A0A1I6HSL1-F1
#
_entry.id   AF-A0A1I6HSL1-F1
#
_cell.length_a   1.000
_cell.length_b   1.000
_cell.length_c   1.000
_cell.angle_alpha   90.00
_cell.angle_beta   90.00
_cell.angle_gamma   90.00
#
_symmetry.space_group_name_H-M   'P 1'
#
loop_
_entity.id
_entity.type
_entity.pdbx_description
1 polymer ?
#
loop_
_entity_poly.entity_id
_entity_poly.type
_entity_poly.pdbx_seq_one_letter_code
_entity_poly.pdbx_strand_id
1 'polypeptide(L)'
;MIVWNHLTNRSCDLTDDEALQWDLSCTAWTIVKPSISRSTINPSDYKLENVVPESLNLFWNNNLAFTRSVMIARALASSLHQFEISNIIWTQSVNNSYMMAVIEWCKAFGSNNEEVHWKRVFGENSPYMSDLLSELDLSHDEYEQYWKKMTDARSKRIAHSNLDGEKVIELPELDTAIFMARSTHRILNLLLPHLSKVKGELFTLNPICFDVWKDNFENSLGETISPAIATAKGPDYPS
;
A
#
# COMPACT_ATOMS: atom_id res chain seq x y z
N MET A 1 -22.18 -12.45 5.42
CA MET A 1 -20.88 -13.11 5.75
C MET A 1 -20.44 -12.63 7.11
N ILE A 2 -20.25 -13.52 8.08
CA ILE A 2 -19.81 -13.13 9.42
C ILE A 2 -18.31 -12.85 9.40
N VAL A 3 -17.95 -11.57 9.52
CA VAL A 3 -16.56 -11.14 9.61
C VAL A 3 -16.21 -10.87 11.07
N TRP A 4 -15.10 -11.47 11.50
CA TRP A 4 -14.60 -11.37 12.86
C TRP A 4 -13.45 -10.37 12.94
N ASN A 5 -13.61 -9.37 13.81
CA ASN A 5 -12.53 -8.46 14.16
C ASN A 5 -11.81 -9.02 15.40
N HIS A 6 -10.66 -9.66 15.17
CA HIS A 6 -9.87 -10.31 16.22
C HIS A 6 -9.29 -9.34 17.26
N LEU A 7 -9.16 -8.05 16.94
CA LEU A 7 -8.65 -7.02 17.87
C LEU A 7 -9.72 -6.54 18.86
N THR A 8 -10.97 -6.46 18.41
CA THR A 8 -12.09 -5.98 19.25
C THR A 8 -12.95 -7.11 19.79
N ASN A 9 -12.68 -8.35 19.37
CA ASN A 9 -13.48 -9.54 19.63
C ASN A 9 -14.98 -9.36 19.29
N ARG A 10 -15.25 -8.59 18.24
CA ARG A 10 -16.59 -8.34 17.73
C ARG A 10 -16.77 -9.02 16.38
N SER A 11 -17.94 -9.59 16.17
CA SER A 11 -18.39 -10.04 14.86
C SER A 11 -19.44 -9.09 14.31
N CYS A 12 -19.46 -8.93 13.00
CA CYS A 12 -20.52 -8.26 12.27
C CYS A 12 -20.94 -9.19 11.13
N ASP A 13 -22.25 -9.36 10.96
CA ASP A 13 -22.78 -10.06 9.79
C ASP A 13 -22.90 -9.04 8.66
N LEU A 14 -22.02 -9.16 7.68
CA LEU A 14 -22.03 -8.32 6.50
C LEU A 14 -23.15 -8.76 5.57
N THR A 15 -23.90 -7.81 5.02
CA THR A 15 -24.76 -8.06 3.86
C THR A 15 -23.91 -8.60 2.69
N ASP A 16 -24.54 -9.25 1.71
CA ASP A 16 -23.81 -9.86 0.59
C ASP A 16 -23.00 -8.83 -0.22
N ASP A 17 -23.50 -7.60 -0.35
CA ASP A 17 -22.79 -6.49 -1.00
C ASP A 17 -21.57 -6.01 -0.19
N GLU A 18 -21.68 -5.95 1.15
CA GLU A 18 -20.58 -5.59 2.06
C GLU A 18 -19.52 -6.71 2.17
N ALA A 19 -19.95 -7.97 2.06
CA ALA A 19 -19.07 -9.14 2.06
C ALA A 19 -18.22 -9.21 0.78
N LEU A 20 -18.83 -8.90 -0.37
CA LEU A 20 -18.13 -8.77 -1.64
C LEU A 20 -17.07 -7.67 -1.57
N GLN A 21 -17.38 -6.55 -0.91
CA GLN A 21 -16.45 -5.45 -0.67
C GLN A 21 -15.30 -5.80 0.30
N TRP A 22 -15.54 -6.65 1.29
CA TRP A 22 -14.50 -7.20 2.17
C TRP A 22 -13.58 -8.18 1.45
N ASP A 23 -14.11 -9.08 0.63
CA ASP A 23 -13.29 -10.02 -0.17
C ASP A 23 -12.36 -9.26 -1.14
N LEU A 24 -12.78 -8.06 -1.55
CA LEU A 24 -12.01 -7.13 -2.37
C LEU A 24 -11.07 -6.20 -1.56
N SER A 25 -11.22 -6.10 -0.23
CA SER A 25 -10.39 -5.23 0.64
C SER A 25 -9.81 -5.96 1.85
N CYS A 26 -8.49 -6.10 1.89
CA CYS A 26 -7.81 -6.86 2.95
C CYS A 26 -7.54 -6.05 4.23
N THR A 27 -8.43 -5.18 4.70
CA THR A 27 -8.18 -4.34 5.88
C THR A 27 -9.32 -4.37 6.89
N ALA A 28 -8.99 -4.54 8.18
CA ALA A 28 -9.97 -4.51 9.26
C ALA A 28 -10.59 -3.13 9.48
N TRP A 29 -11.86 -3.12 9.88
CA TRP A 29 -12.64 -1.94 10.24
C TRP A 29 -11.93 -1.06 11.28
N THR A 30 -12.03 0.27 11.12
CA THR A 30 -11.82 1.26 12.19
C THR A 30 -12.95 2.28 12.19
N ILE A 31 -13.34 2.81 13.37
CA ILE A 31 -14.33 3.89 13.53
C ILE A 31 -13.68 4.99 14.39
N VAL A 32 -13.33 6.16 13.84
CA VAL A 32 -13.14 7.44 14.58
C VAL A 32 -13.28 8.65 13.63
N LYS A 33 -13.68 9.80 14.16
CA LYS A 33 -13.92 11.08 13.46
C LYS A 33 -12.64 11.72 12.89
N PRO A 34 -12.73 12.41 11.73
CA PRO A 34 -11.59 13.05 11.10
C PRO A 34 -11.02 14.19 11.96
N SER A 35 -9.69 14.17 12.14
CA SER A 35 -8.89 15.30 12.58
C SER A 35 -8.08 15.77 11.39
N ILE A 36 -8.54 16.81 10.71
CA ILE A 36 -7.83 17.44 9.58
C ILE A 36 -7.13 18.69 10.12
N SER A 37 -5.80 18.69 10.15
CA SER A 37 -5.03 19.94 10.29
C SER A 37 -5.00 20.66 8.94
N ARG A 38 -4.62 21.96 8.92
CA ARG A 38 -4.58 22.79 7.70
C ARG A 38 -3.84 22.07 6.57
N SER A 39 -4.55 21.78 5.49
CA SER A 39 -4.01 21.26 4.23
C SER A 39 -4.04 22.35 3.18
N THR A 40 -3.03 22.38 2.31
CA THR A 40 -2.96 23.25 1.12
C THR A 40 -3.74 22.68 -0.07
N ILE A 41 -4.23 21.44 0.03
CA ILE A 41 -5.01 20.76 -1.00
C ILE A 41 -6.40 21.38 -1.07
N ASN A 42 -6.80 21.82 -2.26
CA ASN A 42 -8.13 22.36 -2.53
C ASN A 42 -8.96 21.35 -3.34
N PRO A 43 -9.99 20.72 -2.74
CA PRO A 43 -10.83 19.74 -3.45
C PRO A 43 -11.52 20.27 -4.71
N SER A 44 -11.72 21.59 -4.83
CA SER A 44 -12.32 22.21 -6.03
C SER A 44 -11.41 22.19 -7.26
N ASP A 45 -10.11 21.96 -7.09
CA ASP A 45 -9.16 21.86 -8.22
C ASP A 45 -9.23 20.49 -8.91
N TYR A 46 -9.96 19.53 -8.32
CA TYR A 46 -10.18 18.19 -8.84
C TYR A 46 -11.49 18.12 -9.63
N LYS A 47 -11.43 17.56 -10.85
CA LYS A 47 -12.62 17.28 -11.68
C LYS A 47 -13.34 16.00 -11.22
N LEU A 48 -13.92 16.05 -10.03
CA LEU A 48 -14.52 14.89 -9.34
C LEU A 48 -15.67 14.24 -10.12
N GLU A 49 -16.33 14.98 -11.03
CA GLU A 49 -17.33 14.44 -11.95
C GLU A 49 -16.76 13.37 -12.90
N ASN A 50 -15.46 13.42 -13.21
CA ASN A 50 -14.79 12.45 -14.06
C ASN A 50 -14.17 11.28 -13.29
N VAL A 51 -14.11 11.37 -11.96
CA VAL A 51 -13.58 10.29 -11.13
C VAL A 51 -14.59 9.13 -11.08
N VAL A 52 -14.10 7.92 -11.36
CA VAL A 52 -14.86 6.67 -11.24
C VAL A 52 -14.57 6.07 -9.86
N PRO A 53 -15.58 5.91 -8.97
CA PRO A 53 -15.36 5.41 -7.62
C PRO A 53 -14.62 4.07 -7.56
N GLU A 54 -14.92 3.16 -8.48
CA GLU A 54 -14.29 1.84 -8.57
C GLU A 54 -12.79 1.96 -8.89
N SER A 55 -12.43 2.81 -9.85
CA SER A 55 -11.02 3.08 -10.19
C SER A 55 -10.26 3.73 -9.02
N LEU A 56 -10.93 4.62 -8.28
CA LEU A 56 -10.37 5.24 -7.08
C LEU A 56 -10.12 4.22 -5.96
N ASN A 57 -11.08 3.30 -5.75
CA ASN A 57 -10.97 2.23 -4.78
C ASN A 57 -9.84 1.26 -5.13
N LEU A 58 -9.74 0.85 -6.41
CA LEU A 58 -8.64 0.00 -6.87
C LEU A 58 -7.29 0.68 -6.67
N PHE A 59 -7.16 1.94 -7.08
CA PHE A 59 -5.95 2.73 -6.87
C PHE A 59 -5.54 2.78 -5.41
N TRP A 60 -6.50 3.02 -4.51
CA TRP A 60 -6.25 3.00 -3.08
C TRP A 60 -5.82 1.62 -2.56
N ASN A 61 -6.48 0.56 -3.02
CA ASN A 61 -6.12 -0.81 -2.68
C ASN A 61 -4.70 -1.17 -3.12
N ASN A 62 -4.20 -0.66 -4.26
CA ASN A 62 -2.80 -0.84 -4.67
C ASN A 62 -1.84 -0.15 -3.70
N ASN A 63 -2.15 1.06 -3.23
CA ASN A 63 -1.33 1.78 -2.24
C ASN A 63 -1.25 1.01 -0.91
N LEU A 64 -2.37 0.43 -0.46
CA LEU A 64 -2.40 -0.43 0.72
C LEU A 64 -1.68 -1.76 0.50
N ALA A 65 -1.85 -2.39 -0.66
CA ALA A 65 -1.19 -3.65 -1.00
C ALA A 65 0.33 -3.47 -1.03
N PHE A 66 0.83 -2.41 -1.68
CA PHE A 66 2.23 -2.02 -1.63
C PHE A 66 2.72 -1.91 -0.19
N THR A 67 2.05 -1.09 0.64
CA THR A 67 2.48 -0.82 2.01
C THR A 67 2.55 -2.10 2.85
N ARG A 68 1.52 -2.96 2.77
CA ARG A 68 1.50 -4.25 3.46
C ARG A 68 2.63 -5.15 3.01
N SER A 69 2.88 -5.23 1.71
CA SER A 69 3.94 -6.07 1.15
C SER A 69 5.33 -5.65 1.63
N VAL A 70 5.60 -4.34 1.74
CA VAL A 70 6.86 -3.84 2.33
C VAL A 70 6.96 -4.22 3.80
N MET A 71 5.90 -4.02 4.57
CA MET A 71 5.90 -4.31 6.01
C MET A 71 6.08 -5.81 6.29
N ILE A 72 5.42 -6.68 5.52
CA ILE A 72 5.60 -8.14 5.60
C ILE A 72 7.06 -8.50 5.28
N ALA A 73 7.62 -7.96 4.20
CA ALA A 73 9.00 -8.24 3.81
C ALA A 73 9.99 -7.85 4.91
N ARG A 74 9.82 -6.65 5.50
CA ARG A 74 10.64 -6.17 6.61
C ARG A 74 10.48 -7.01 7.87
N ALA A 75 9.26 -7.37 8.23
CA ALA A 75 8.99 -8.21 9.39
C ALA A 75 9.63 -9.61 9.24
N LEU A 76 9.43 -10.26 8.08
CA LEU A 76 10.08 -11.53 7.77
C LEU A 76 11.61 -11.41 7.84
N ALA A 77 12.19 -10.43 7.14
CA ALA A 77 13.65 -10.25 7.11
C ALA A 77 14.23 -10.02 8.52
N SER A 78 13.56 -9.19 9.31
CA SER A 78 13.98 -8.87 10.69
C SER A 78 13.89 -10.09 11.60
N SER A 79 12.79 -10.86 11.53
CA SER A 79 12.65 -12.09 12.32
C SER A 79 13.64 -13.17 11.89
N LEU A 80 13.88 -13.34 10.59
CA LEU A 80 14.88 -14.32 10.10
C LEU A 80 16.28 -13.97 10.59
N HIS A 81 16.65 -12.68 10.55
CA HIS A 81 17.90 -12.21 11.11
C HIS A 81 17.97 -12.43 12.63
N GLN A 82 16.91 -12.07 13.36
CA GLN A 82 16.83 -12.23 14.82
C GLN A 82 17.00 -13.68 15.27
N PHE A 83 16.41 -14.63 14.55
CA PHE A 83 16.47 -16.06 14.89
C PHE A 83 17.59 -16.82 14.17
N GLU A 84 18.40 -16.13 13.37
CA GLU A 84 19.50 -16.68 12.57
C GLU A 84 19.04 -17.79 11.61
N ILE A 85 17.82 -17.67 11.06
CA ILE A 85 17.26 -18.63 10.13
C ILE A 85 17.64 -18.24 8.70
N SER A 86 18.39 -19.13 8.06
CA SER A 86 18.80 -19.01 6.67
C SER A 86 18.32 -20.23 5.90
N ASN A 87 17.20 -20.11 5.19
CA ASN A 87 16.81 -21.09 4.19
C ASN A 87 16.14 -20.43 2.97
N ILE A 88 16.14 -21.18 1.87
CA ILE A 88 15.68 -20.68 0.57
C ILE A 88 14.20 -20.32 0.56
N ILE A 89 13.37 -21.03 1.32
CA ILE A 89 11.92 -20.81 1.36
C ILE A 89 11.62 -19.46 1.99
N TRP A 90 12.18 -19.17 3.17
CA TRP A 90 11.95 -17.90 3.84
C TRP A 90 12.57 -16.72 3.09
N THR A 91 13.75 -16.92 2.52
CA THR A 91 14.39 -15.92 1.64
C THR A 91 13.50 -15.61 0.43
N GLN A 92 12.91 -16.64 -0.19
CA GLN A 92 11.98 -16.46 -1.30
C GLN A 92 10.70 -15.73 -0.87
N SER A 93 10.17 -15.99 0.33
CA SER A 93 9.00 -15.28 0.87
C SER A 93 9.26 -13.79 1.08
N VAL A 94 10.44 -13.42 1.58
CA VAL A 94 10.89 -12.01 1.68
C VAL A 94 10.95 -11.39 0.28
N ASN A 95 11.61 -12.06 -0.66
CA ASN A 95 11.77 -11.56 -2.03
C ASN A 95 10.42 -11.39 -2.73
N ASN A 96 9.51 -12.37 -2.64
CA ASN A 96 8.17 -12.29 -3.19
C ASN A 96 7.39 -11.10 -2.62
N SER A 97 7.54 -10.83 -1.33
CA SER A 97 6.87 -9.71 -0.68
C SER A 97 7.41 -8.37 -1.23
N TYR A 98 8.73 -8.21 -1.38
CA TYR A 98 9.28 -7.02 -2.04
C TYR A 98 8.88 -6.91 -3.52
N MET A 99 8.82 -8.03 -4.25
CA MET A 99 8.37 -8.04 -5.65
C MET A 99 6.93 -7.55 -5.76
N MET A 100 6.04 -8.06 -4.90
CA MET A 100 4.65 -7.62 -4.85
C MET A 100 4.56 -6.13 -4.53
N ALA A 101 5.34 -5.62 -3.59
CA ALA A 101 5.37 -4.20 -3.30
C ALA A 101 5.67 -3.39 -4.58
N VAL A 102 6.78 -3.68 -5.26
CA VAL A 102 7.16 -2.95 -6.47
C VAL A 102 6.08 -3.04 -7.57
N ILE A 103 5.47 -4.22 -7.76
CA ILE A 103 4.38 -4.41 -8.73
C ILE A 103 3.19 -3.51 -8.39
N GLU A 104 2.70 -3.56 -7.15
CA GLU A 104 1.52 -2.81 -6.73
C GLU A 104 1.75 -1.29 -6.80
N TRP A 105 2.95 -0.82 -6.43
CA TRP A 105 3.31 0.58 -6.60
C TRP A 105 3.36 0.98 -8.09
N CYS A 106 3.94 0.13 -8.94
CA CYS A 106 4.04 0.42 -10.37
C CYS A 106 2.69 0.42 -11.10
N LYS A 107 1.68 -0.30 -10.60
CA LYS A 107 0.29 -0.18 -11.11
C LYS A 107 -0.26 1.23 -10.89
N ALA A 108 0.00 1.81 -9.71
CA ALA A 108 -0.49 3.13 -9.33
C ALA A 108 0.32 4.28 -9.95
N PHE A 109 1.65 4.14 -10.03
CA PHE A 109 2.57 5.24 -10.36
C PHE A 109 3.54 4.95 -11.51
N GLY A 110 3.60 3.73 -12.01
CA GLY A 110 4.58 3.30 -13.00
C GLY A 110 4.24 3.79 -14.41
N SER A 111 3.61 2.92 -15.21
CA SER A 111 3.23 3.26 -16.59
C SER A 111 1.82 3.84 -16.64
N ASN A 112 1.61 4.86 -17.47
CA ASN A 112 0.27 5.41 -17.73
C ASN A 112 -0.67 4.42 -18.47
N ASN A 113 -0.13 3.29 -18.94
CA ASN A 113 -0.91 2.20 -19.53
C ASN A 113 -1.63 1.32 -18.50
N GLU A 114 -1.25 1.39 -17.23
CA GLU A 114 -1.90 0.63 -16.15
C GLU A 114 -3.31 1.18 -15.90
N GLU A 115 -4.30 0.30 -15.75
CA GLU A 115 -5.72 0.68 -15.60
C GLU A 115 -5.97 1.59 -14.40
N VAL A 116 -5.21 1.37 -13.34
CA VAL A 116 -5.31 2.06 -12.05
C VAL A 116 -4.24 3.15 -11.91
N HIS A 117 -3.56 3.53 -12.99
CA HIS A 117 -2.58 4.61 -12.92
C HIS A 117 -3.22 5.92 -12.46
N TRP A 118 -2.53 6.70 -11.62
CA TRP A 118 -3.09 7.93 -11.03
C TRP A 118 -3.65 8.92 -12.08
N LYS A 119 -3.00 9.04 -13.26
CA LYS A 119 -3.51 9.88 -14.37
C LYS A 119 -4.85 9.41 -14.93
N ARG A 120 -5.15 8.12 -14.87
CA ARG A 120 -6.46 7.59 -15.28
C ARG A 120 -7.52 7.80 -14.21
N VAL A 121 -7.11 7.74 -12.94
CA VAL A 121 -8.00 7.90 -11.78
C VAL A 121 -8.43 9.36 -11.59
N PHE A 122 -7.46 10.29 -11.61
CA PHE A 122 -7.71 11.70 -11.32
C PHE A 122 -7.72 12.60 -12.58
N GLY A 123 -7.25 12.09 -13.72
CA GLY A 123 -7.10 12.82 -14.98
C GLY A 123 -5.66 13.29 -15.23
N GLU A 124 -5.28 13.38 -16.51
CA GLU A 124 -3.92 13.76 -16.96
C GLU A 124 -3.46 15.12 -16.40
N ASN A 125 -4.39 16.09 -16.31
CA ASN A 125 -4.14 17.45 -15.84
C ASN A 125 -4.55 17.65 -14.37
N SER A 126 -4.69 16.56 -13.61
CA SER A 126 -5.05 16.64 -12.19
C SER A 126 -3.92 17.25 -11.36
N PRO A 127 -4.23 18.07 -10.33
CA PRO A 127 -3.24 18.51 -9.34
C PRO A 127 -2.75 17.38 -8.44
N TYR A 128 -3.29 16.15 -8.54
CA TYR A 128 -2.97 15.03 -7.65
C TYR A 128 -1.46 14.82 -7.43
N MET A 129 -0.68 14.76 -8.51
CA MET A 129 0.77 14.52 -8.37
C MET A 129 1.49 15.73 -7.75
N SER A 130 1.14 16.96 -8.11
CA SER A 130 1.75 18.15 -7.49
C SER A 130 1.39 18.24 -6.00
N ASP A 131 0.14 17.93 -5.64
CA ASP A 131 -0.32 17.91 -4.26
C ASP A 131 0.40 16.82 -3.45
N LEU A 132 0.56 15.63 -4.05
CA LEU A 132 1.29 14.51 -3.46
C LEU A 132 2.75 14.88 -3.16
N LEU A 133 3.44 15.46 -4.14
CA LEU A 133 4.84 15.86 -4.01
C LEU A 133 4.99 17.01 -3.00
N SER A 134 4.05 17.96 -2.99
CA SER A 134 4.04 19.06 -2.01
C SER A 134 3.85 18.56 -0.58
N GLU A 135 3.01 17.55 -0.33
CA GLU A 135 2.84 16.95 1.00
C GLU A 135 4.09 16.18 1.46
N LEU A 136 4.96 15.77 0.53
CA LEU A 136 6.20 15.05 0.80
C LEU A 136 7.45 15.94 0.82
N ASP A 137 7.31 17.22 0.51
CA ASP A 137 8.44 18.14 0.26
C ASP A 137 9.43 17.58 -0.78
N LEU A 138 8.89 16.97 -1.85
CA LEU A 138 9.66 16.41 -2.96
C LEU A 138 9.55 17.29 -4.20
N SER A 139 10.67 17.51 -4.87
CA SER A 139 10.69 18.07 -6.22
C SER A 139 10.25 17.06 -7.27
N HIS A 140 9.87 17.55 -8.45
CA HIS A 140 9.55 16.69 -9.58
C HIS A 140 10.76 15.85 -10.03
N ASP A 141 11.96 16.42 -10.01
CA ASP A 141 13.19 15.74 -10.40
C ASP A 141 13.54 14.59 -9.43
N GLU A 142 13.36 14.79 -8.12
CA GLU A 142 13.54 13.73 -7.12
C GLU A 142 12.53 12.61 -7.31
N TYR A 143 11.27 12.97 -7.59
CA TYR A 143 10.24 12.00 -7.92
C TYR A 143 10.57 11.23 -9.20
N GLU A 144 11.03 11.88 -10.27
CA GLU A 144 11.38 11.21 -11.52
C GLU A 144 12.54 10.23 -11.33
N GLN A 145 13.56 10.62 -10.55
CA GLN A 145 14.66 9.72 -10.18
C GLN A 145 14.16 8.52 -9.38
N TYR A 146 13.25 8.73 -8.42
CA TYR A 146 12.65 7.67 -7.63
C TYR A 146 11.80 6.72 -8.49
N TRP A 147 10.92 7.30 -9.32
CA TRP A 147 10.07 6.60 -10.28
C TRP A 147 10.91 5.74 -11.23
N LYS A 148 12.03 6.27 -11.73
CA LYS A 148 12.95 5.52 -12.57
C LYS A 148 13.53 4.32 -11.84
N LYS A 149 13.96 4.46 -10.58
CA LYS A 149 14.48 3.33 -9.78
C LYS A 149 13.41 2.26 -9.56
N MET A 150 12.17 2.65 -9.22
CA MET A 150 11.06 1.71 -9.01
C MET A 150 10.70 0.97 -10.31
N THR A 151 10.59 1.69 -11.42
CA THR A 151 10.23 1.09 -12.72
C THR A 151 11.36 0.24 -13.31
N ASP A 152 12.63 0.63 -13.13
CA ASP A 152 13.78 -0.19 -13.49
C ASP A 152 13.82 -1.47 -12.65
N ALA A 153 13.57 -1.40 -11.34
CA ALA A 153 13.46 -2.57 -10.46
C ALA A 153 12.37 -3.53 -10.96
N ARG A 154 11.18 -3.03 -11.30
CA ARG A 154 10.11 -3.84 -11.91
C ARG A 154 10.57 -4.47 -13.21
N SER A 155 10.96 -3.66 -14.19
CA SER A 155 11.17 -4.13 -15.55
C SER A 155 12.37 -5.05 -15.66
N LYS A 156 13.46 -4.79 -14.93
CA LYS A 156 14.74 -5.49 -15.13
C LYS A 156 15.01 -6.62 -14.13
N ARG A 157 14.30 -6.68 -13.00
CA ARG A 157 14.50 -7.74 -11.99
C ARG A 157 13.27 -8.59 -11.76
N ILE A 158 12.08 -8.01 -11.86
CA ILE A 158 10.82 -8.70 -11.53
C ILE A 158 10.17 -9.26 -12.80
N ALA A 159 10.06 -8.45 -13.86
CA ALA A 159 9.35 -8.83 -15.08
C ALA A 159 10.24 -9.48 -16.14
N HIS A 160 11.47 -8.99 -16.32
CA HIS A 160 12.45 -9.58 -17.23
C HIS A 160 13.62 -10.09 -16.41
N SER A 161 13.89 -11.41 -16.45
CA SER A 161 15.11 -12.00 -15.90
C SER A 161 16.28 -11.73 -16.84
N ASN A 162 16.61 -10.44 -17.08
CA ASN A 162 17.74 -10.09 -17.92
C ASN A 162 19.02 -10.55 -17.23
N LEU A 163 19.68 -11.56 -17.81
CA LEU A 163 20.94 -12.14 -17.37
C LEU A 163 22.16 -11.34 -17.84
N ASP A 164 21.94 -10.17 -18.44
CA ASP A 164 22.93 -9.45 -19.25
C ASP A 164 23.90 -8.62 -18.40
N GLY A 165 24.63 -9.22 -17.46
CA GLY A 165 25.79 -8.63 -16.79
C GLY A 165 25.58 -7.22 -16.18
N GLU A 166 24.33 -6.77 -16.08
CA GLU A 166 24.00 -5.41 -15.66
C GLU A 166 24.35 -5.27 -14.19
N LYS A 167 24.84 -4.06 -13.86
CA LYS A 167 25.09 -3.63 -12.49
C LYS A 167 23.92 -4.07 -11.59
N VAL A 168 24.22 -4.60 -10.41
CA VAL A 168 23.20 -5.00 -9.43
C VAL A 168 22.19 -3.85 -9.30
N ILE A 169 20.93 -4.13 -9.66
CA ILE A 169 19.86 -3.14 -9.53
C ILE A 169 19.40 -3.27 -8.10
N GLU A 170 19.78 -2.29 -7.30
CA GLU A 170 19.34 -2.19 -5.92
C GLU A 170 17.86 -1.84 -5.91
N LEU A 171 17.11 -2.53 -5.05
CA LEU A 171 15.76 -2.13 -4.72
C LEU A 171 15.83 -0.70 -4.14
N PRO A 172 15.02 0.26 -4.63
CA PRO A 172 15.01 1.58 -4.04
C PRO A 172 14.55 1.52 -2.58
N GLU A 173 14.90 2.55 -1.82
CA GLU A 173 14.34 2.79 -0.49
C GLU A 173 12.80 2.88 -0.60
N LEU A 174 12.06 2.13 0.21
CA LEU A 174 10.60 1.97 0.04
C LEU A 174 9.77 2.85 0.99
N ASP A 175 10.36 3.50 1.98
CA ASP A 175 9.70 4.48 2.86
C ASP A 175 9.17 5.64 2.04
N THR A 176 9.90 6.10 1.02
CA THR A 176 9.41 7.12 0.08
C THR A 176 8.04 6.75 -0.49
N ALA A 177 7.86 5.51 -0.94
CA ALA A 177 6.57 5.04 -1.44
C ALA A 177 5.53 4.81 -0.34
N ILE A 178 5.93 4.47 0.90
CA ILE A 178 4.98 4.38 2.04
C ILE A 178 4.47 5.78 2.38
N PHE A 179 5.34 6.79 2.37
CA PHE A 179 4.93 8.18 2.56
C PHE A 179 4.03 8.66 1.42
N MET A 180 4.28 8.27 0.17
CA MET A 180 3.34 8.51 -0.93
C MET A 180 1.96 7.90 -0.66
N ALA A 181 1.88 6.66 -0.17
CA ALA A 181 0.62 6.03 0.18
C ALA A 181 -0.11 6.77 1.32
N ARG A 182 0.64 7.24 2.33
CA ARG A 182 0.12 8.06 3.43
C ARG A 182 -0.43 9.41 2.95
N SER A 183 0.32 10.11 2.10
CA SER A 183 -0.12 11.40 1.53
C SER A 183 -1.30 11.21 0.58
N THR A 184 -1.32 10.13 -0.18
CA THR A 184 -2.49 9.72 -0.99
C THR A 184 -3.72 9.52 -0.13
N HIS A 185 -3.61 8.79 0.98
CA HIS A 185 -4.70 8.60 1.94
C HIS A 185 -5.28 9.93 2.43
N ARG A 186 -4.41 10.89 2.77
CA ARG A 186 -4.81 12.23 3.20
C ARG A 186 -5.54 12.99 2.09
N ILE A 187 -5.02 12.98 0.86
CA ILE A 187 -5.71 13.57 -0.31
C ILE A 187 -7.09 12.94 -0.48
N LEU A 188 -7.19 11.61 -0.49
CA LEU A 188 -8.47 10.90 -0.63
C LEU A 188 -9.48 11.30 0.46
N ASN A 189 -9.05 11.38 1.72
CA ASN A 189 -9.93 11.82 2.81
C ASN A 189 -10.47 13.24 2.64
N LEU A 190 -9.73 14.14 1.97
CA LEU A 190 -10.21 15.48 1.64
C LEU A 190 -11.19 15.48 0.45
N LEU A 191 -10.95 14.62 -0.53
CA LEU A 191 -11.78 14.52 -1.74
C LEU A 191 -13.09 13.76 -1.50
N LEU A 192 -13.10 12.72 -0.67
CA LEU A 192 -14.22 11.81 -0.47
C LEU A 192 -15.55 12.52 -0.14
N PRO A 193 -15.62 13.46 0.83
CA PRO A 193 -16.87 14.18 1.10
C PRO A 193 -17.41 14.99 -0.08
N HIS A 194 -16.53 15.44 -0.96
CA HIS A 194 -16.89 16.18 -2.18
C HIS A 194 -17.34 15.21 -3.27
N LEU A 195 -16.63 14.08 -3.43
CA LEU A 195 -16.99 13.04 -4.37
C LEU A 195 -18.37 12.46 -4.06
N SER A 196 -18.70 12.22 -2.78
CA SER A 196 -20.04 11.73 -2.37
C SER A 196 -21.16 12.70 -2.73
N LYS A 197 -20.90 14.02 -2.74
CA LYS A 197 -21.90 15.01 -3.19
C LYS A 197 -22.16 14.92 -4.70
N VAL A 198 -21.14 14.54 -5.48
CA VAL A 198 -21.21 14.47 -6.95
C VAL A 198 -21.69 13.10 -7.44
N LYS A 199 -21.32 12.02 -6.75
CA LYS A 199 -21.53 10.63 -7.16
C LYS A 199 -22.61 9.90 -6.38
N GLY A 200 -23.16 10.50 -5.33
CA GLY A 200 -24.07 9.84 -4.39
C GLY A 200 -23.33 9.21 -3.21
N GLU A 201 -24.05 8.51 -2.35
CA GLU A 201 -23.46 7.84 -1.18
C GLU A 201 -22.37 6.85 -1.62
N LEU A 202 -21.18 6.97 -1.04
CA LEU A 202 -20.03 6.12 -1.34
C LEU A 202 -19.70 5.29 -0.10
N PHE A 203 -19.56 3.98 -0.28
CA PHE A 203 -19.02 3.09 0.74
C PHE A 203 -17.49 3.16 0.66
N THR A 204 -16.85 3.63 1.72
CA THR A 204 -15.39 3.77 1.77
C THR A 204 -14.79 2.61 2.55
N LEU A 205 -13.97 1.80 1.88
CA LEU A 205 -13.17 0.74 2.51
C LEU A 205 -11.79 1.25 2.97
N ASN A 206 -11.63 2.56 3.10
CA ASN A 206 -10.36 3.16 3.48
C ASN A 206 -10.17 3.02 5.00
N PRO A 207 -8.97 2.67 5.48
CA PRO A 207 -8.66 2.89 6.88
C PRO A 207 -8.89 4.37 7.18
N ILE A 208 -9.46 4.69 8.33
CA ILE A 208 -9.77 6.09 8.66
C ILE A 208 -8.49 6.91 8.82
N CYS A 209 -7.46 6.28 9.36
CA CYS A 209 -6.14 6.86 9.57
C CYS A 209 -5.08 5.87 9.09
N PHE A 210 -4.25 6.29 8.13
CA PHE A 210 -3.17 5.47 7.60
C PHE A 210 -2.19 5.03 8.69
N ASP A 211 -1.79 5.96 9.57
CA ASP A 211 -0.78 5.69 10.60
C ASP A 211 -1.30 4.66 11.61
N VAL A 212 -2.54 4.82 12.09
CA VAL A 212 -3.16 3.84 13.01
C VAL A 212 -3.32 2.47 12.34
N TRP A 213 -3.72 2.43 11.07
CA TRP A 213 -3.82 1.18 10.33
C TRP A 213 -2.45 0.50 10.18
N LYS A 214 -1.42 1.27 9.84
CA LYS A 214 -0.04 0.79 9.74
C LYS A 214 0.43 0.23 11.09
N ASP A 215 0.24 0.96 12.18
CA ASP A 215 0.68 0.53 13.52
C ASP A 215 -0.05 -0.75 13.96
N ASN A 216 -1.36 -0.85 13.71
CA ASN A 216 -2.11 -2.08 13.97
C ASN A 216 -1.60 -3.26 13.14
N PHE A 217 -1.30 -3.04 11.87
CA PHE A 217 -0.77 -4.08 11.00
C PHE A 217 0.63 -4.52 11.46
N GLU A 218 1.48 -3.57 11.85
CA GLU A 218 2.82 -3.83 12.41
C GLU A 218 2.75 -4.67 13.69
N ASN A 219 1.82 -4.36 14.59
CA ASN A 219 1.56 -5.18 15.79
C ASN A 219 1.12 -6.60 15.43
N SER A 220 0.16 -6.75 14.49
CA SER A 220 -0.28 -8.08 14.03
C SER A 220 0.84 -8.90 13.40
N LEU A 221 1.74 -8.25 12.64
CA LEU A 221 2.94 -8.90 12.10
C LEU A 221 3.86 -9.37 13.23
N GLY A 222 4.08 -8.55 14.26
CA GLY A 222 4.86 -8.91 15.44
C GLY A 222 4.28 -10.10 16.21
N GLU A 223 2.97 -10.15 16.39
CA GLU A 223 2.25 -11.24 17.06
C GLU A 223 2.21 -12.54 16.24
N THR A 224 2.37 -12.46 14.92
CA THR A 224 2.22 -13.61 14.01
C THR A 224 3.55 -14.11 13.47
N ILE A 225 4.29 -13.25 12.76
CA ILE A 225 5.50 -13.64 12.03
C ILE A 225 6.61 -14.01 12.99
N SER A 226 6.87 -13.18 14.01
CA SER A 226 8.00 -13.44 14.91
C SER A 226 7.86 -14.79 15.65
N PRO A 227 6.73 -15.14 16.28
CA PRO A 227 6.53 -16.46 16.87
C PRO A 227 6.56 -17.62 15.86
N ALA A 228 6.01 -17.43 14.66
CA ALA A 228 6.02 -18.45 13.62
C ALA A 228 7.44 -18.77 13.15
N ILE A 229 8.27 -17.75 12.93
CA ILE A 229 9.68 -17.90 12.55
C ILE A 229 10.48 -18.52 13.70
N ALA A 230 10.27 -18.08 14.95
CA ALA A 230 10.93 -18.68 16.11
C ALA A 230 10.67 -20.19 16.21
N THR A 231 9.42 -20.61 15.97
CA THR A 231 9.02 -22.03 15.96
C THR A 231 9.70 -22.80 14.82
N ALA A 232 9.87 -22.16 13.66
CA ALA A 232 10.48 -22.78 12.48
C ALA A 232 11.99 -23.05 12.64
N LYS A 233 12.68 -22.44 13.62
CA LYS A 233 14.09 -22.75 13.93
C LYS A 233 14.29 -24.21 14.35
N GLY A 234 13.25 -24.84 14.91
CA GLY A 234 13.35 -26.14 15.57
C GLY A 234 14.12 -26.05 16.90
N PRO A 235 14.14 -27.12 17.72
CA PRO A 235 15.00 -27.16 18.89
C PRO A 235 16.48 -27.16 18.47
N ASP A 236 17.32 -26.46 19.22
CA ASP A 236 18.78 -26.58 19.09
C ASP A 236 19.15 -28.04 19.40
N TYR A 237 19.41 -28.84 18.36
CA TYR A 237 19.97 -30.17 18.57
C TYR A 237 21.42 -30.00 19.05
N PRO A 238 21.78 -30.50 20.25
CA PRO A 238 23.16 -30.46 20.68
C PRO A 238 23.99 -31.29 19.70
N SER A 239 25.01 -30.64 19.13
CA SER A 239 26.04 -31.21 18.27
C SER A 239 26.89 -32.24 19.00
#